data_AF-A0A414I8Q9-F1
#
_entry.id   AF-A0A414I8Q9-F1
#
_cell.length_a   1.000
_cell.length_b   1.000
_cell.length_c   1.000
_cell.angle_alpha   90.00
_cell.angle_beta   90.00
_cell.angle_gamma   90.00
#
_symmetry.space_group_name_H-M   'P 1'
#
loop_
_entity.id
_entity.type
_entity.pdbx_description
1 polymer ?
#
loop_
_entity_poly.entity_id
_entity_poly.type
_entity_poly.pdbx_seq_one_letter_code
_entity_poly.pdbx_strand_id
1 'polypeptide(L)'
;MDYEMEELVPIVGKLAEKYTAHESTSITYEKAEQLMGAVLYCIHELREISENAPSLNEKIPAQRAYEIGAEYVKKKTEKALDLYNRILPEFCHYENKCLHDTFVKGIPEFFKWYDIRFEPQNTIVSLDYPLMKDISEYTGIDKIFEFIKSIGLEQKFLKLFPEGYVINVLSKDNGNWKESMDNICETVFIHVIGHIILGKSLTVIELEEDDYSYMQKVFEQTTLEEMKKQLATALDVFVKNYYENDGELLNYLSGAIGSIVVRLKNAADNKVLANII
;
A
#
# COMPACT_ATOMS: atom_id res chain seq x y z
N MET A 1 22.58 13.90 -6.84
CA MET A 1 22.26 13.70 -8.27
C MET A 1 23.53 13.11 -8.88
N ASP A 2 23.49 11.87 -9.38
CA ASP A 2 24.72 11.13 -9.76
C ASP A 2 25.14 11.34 -11.23
N TYR A 3 24.31 12.04 -12.00
CA TYR A 3 24.55 12.43 -13.38
C TYR A 3 24.45 13.95 -13.52
N GLU A 4 25.34 14.51 -14.33
CA GLU A 4 25.37 15.93 -14.63
C GLU A 4 24.31 16.30 -15.69
N MET A 5 23.90 17.56 -15.73
CA MET A 5 22.86 18.02 -16.67
C MET A 5 23.26 17.85 -18.13
N GLU A 6 24.55 17.92 -18.44
CA GLU A 6 25.12 17.69 -19.77
C GLU A 6 24.85 16.27 -20.28
N GLU A 7 24.69 15.30 -19.38
CA GLU A 7 24.34 13.92 -19.73
C GLU A 7 22.82 13.72 -19.88
N LEU A 8 22.02 14.46 -19.13
CA LEU A 8 20.55 14.30 -19.10
C LEU A 8 19.83 15.08 -20.21
N VAL A 9 20.28 16.30 -20.52
CA VAL A 9 19.68 17.17 -21.54
C VAL A 9 19.60 16.50 -22.93
N PRO A 10 20.62 15.77 -23.42
CA PRO A 10 20.51 15.04 -24.68
C PRO A 10 19.42 13.97 -24.70
N ILE A 11 19.14 13.34 -23.55
CA ILE A 11 18.08 12.33 -23.42
C ILE A 11 16.71 12.99 -23.53
N VAL A 12 16.53 14.13 -22.85
CA VAL A 12 15.32 14.96 -22.95
C VAL A 12 15.11 15.45 -24.38
N GLY A 13 16.17 15.87 -25.08
CA GLY A 13 16.10 16.26 -26.49
C GLY A 13 15.55 15.13 -27.38
N LYS A 14 16.07 13.91 -27.21
CA LYS A 14 15.55 12.73 -27.94
C LYS A 14 14.08 12.43 -27.60
N LEU A 15 13.67 12.63 -26.35
CA LEU A 15 12.27 12.47 -25.96
C LEU A 15 11.37 13.56 -26.54
N ALA A 16 11.86 14.80 -26.61
CA ALA A 16 11.15 15.92 -27.21
C ALA A 16 10.90 15.69 -28.70
N GLU A 17 11.93 15.26 -29.44
CA GLU A 17 11.81 14.87 -30.86
C GLU A 17 10.78 13.77 -31.05
N LYS A 18 10.80 12.76 -30.19
CA LYS A 18 9.82 11.67 -30.18
C LYS A 18 8.40 12.14 -29.86
N TYR A 19 8.26 13.11 -28.95
CA TYR A 19 6.98 13.69 -28.54
C TYR A 19 6.36 14.54 -29.66
N THR A 20 7.18 15.32 -30.38
CA THR A 20 6.73 16.15 -31.50
C THR A 20 6.60 15.39 -32.81
N ALA A 21 6.76 14.06 -32.81
CA ALA A 21 6.83 13.22 -34.01
C ALA A 21 7.85 13.71 -35.05
N HIS A 22 8.92 14.39 -34.58
CA HIS A 22 9.91 15.08 -35.41
C HIS A 22 9.36 16.24 -36.28
N GLU A 23 8.13 16.70 -36.03
CA GLU A 23 7.48 17.77 -36.81
C GLU A 23 7.78 19.17 -36.28
N SER A 24 8.23 19.28 -35.02
CA SER A 24 8.61 20.55 -34.39
C SER A 24 9.96 20.45 -33.69
N THR A 25 10.74 21.53 -33.81
CA THR A 25 12.03 21.71 -33.15
C THR A 25 11.93 22.41 -31.79
N SER A 26 10.72 22.78 -31.36
CA SER A 26 10.50 23.47 -30.08
C SER A 26 9.39 22.82 -29.25
N ILE A 27 9.58 22.85 -27.94
CA ILE A 27 8.62 22.45 -26.91
C ILE A 27 8.54 23.55 -25.85
N THR A 28 7.45 23.59 -25.08
CA THR A 28 7.34 24.53 -23.95
C THR A 28 8.30 24.15 -22.83
N TYR A 29 8.63 25.12 -21.96
CA TYR A 29 9.45 24.87 -20.78
C TYR A 29 8.83 23.80 -19.86
N GLU A 30 7.52 23.90 -19.61
CA GLU A 30 6.74 22.92 -18.84
C GLU A 30 6.88 21.50 -19.42
N LYS A 31 6.82 21.36 -20.74
CA LYS A 31 6.99 20.04 -21.39
C LYS A 31 8.43 19.55 -21.26
N ALA A 32 9.43 20.43 -21.35
CA ALA A 32 10.83 20.04 -21.14
C ALA A 32 11.07 19.56 -19.70
N GLU A 33 10.49 20.24 -18.71
CA GLU A 33 10.54 19.85 -17.30
C GLU A 33 9.84 18.50 -17.05
N GLN A 34 8.66 18.29 -17.64
CA GLN A 34 7.97 17.00 -17.59
C GLN A 34 8.82 15.85 -18.14
N LEU A 35 9.43 16.07 -19.32
CA LEU A 35 10.30 15.06 -19.94
C LEU A 35 11.58 14.82 -19.13
N MET A 36 12.13 15.86 -18.49
CA MET A 36 13.22 15.69 -17.53
C MET A 36 12.79 14.83 -16.34
N GLY A 37 11.60 15.06 -15.80
CA GLY A 37 10.99 14.21 -14.76
C GLY A 37 10.89 12.75 -15.18
N ALA A 38 10.48 12.50 -16.43
CA ALA A 38 10.42 11.15 -16.99
C ALA A 38 11.80 10.47 -17.04
N VAL A 39 12.84 11.22 -17.46
CA VAL A 39 14.23 10.71 -17.50
C VAL A 39 14.72 10.36 -16.09
N LEU A 40 14.53 11.26 -15.13
CA LEU A 40 14.96 11.07 -13.75
C LEU A 40 14.25 9.88 -13.09
N TYR A 41 12.94 9.74 -13.31
CA TYR A 41 12.14 8.63 -12.80
C TYR A 41 12.67 7.28 -13.31
N CYS A 42 12.87 7.13 -14.62
CA CYS A 42 13.43 5.91 -15.19
C CYS A 42 14.85 5.61 -14.66
N ILE A 43 15.72 6.62 -14.52
CA ILE A 43 17.06 6.40 -13.96
C ILE A 43 16.99 5.97 -12.49
N HIS A 44 16.05 6.52 -11.71
CA HIS A 44 15.83 6.13 -10.32
C HIS A 44 15.37 4.67 -10.20
N GLU A 45 14.47 4.24 -11.07
CA GLU A 45 13.95 2.87 -11.10
C GLU A 45 15.05 1.81 -11.28
N LEU A 46 16.08 2.11 -12.07
CA LEU A 46 17.24 1.22 -12.19
C LEU A 46 18.03 1.09 -10.88
N ARG A 47 18.10 2.16 -10.09
CA ARG A 47 18.87 2.20 -8.85
C ARG A 47 18.29 1.27 -7.80
N GLU A 48 16.97 1.31 -7.60
CA GLU A 48 16.30 0.40 -6.67
C GLU A 48 16.60 -1.07 -6.99
N ILE A 49 16.74 -1.41 -8.27
CA ILE A 49 17.12 -2.76 -8.69
C ILE A 49 18.58 -3.06 -8.34
N SER A 50 19.49 -2.12 -8.63
CA SER A 50 20.93 -2.29 -8.39
C SER A 50 21.27 -2.39 -6.89
N GLU A 51 20.53 -1.72 -6.02
CA GLU A 51 20.68 -1.82 -4.57
C GLU A 51 20.19 -3.18 -4.05
N ASN A 52 19.17 -3.75 -4.70
CA ASN A 52 18.69 -5.11 -4.43
C ASN A 52 19.51 -6.22 -5.14
N ALA A 53 20.41 -5.86 -6.05
CA ALA A 53 21.29 -6.77 -6.81
C ALA A 53 22.66 -6.11 -7.11
N PRO A 54 23.64 -6.20 -6.18
CA PRO A 54 24.87 -5.39 -6.16
C PRO A 54 25.89 -5.66 -7.29
N SER A 55 25.51 -6.39 -8.35
CA SER A 55 26.35 -6.69 -9.51
C SER A 55 26.49 -5.53 -10.51
N LEU A 56 25.89 -4.36 -10.26
CA LEU A 56 25.88 -3.17 -11.14
C LEU A 56 26.76 -2.02 -10.60
N ASN A 57 27.89 -2.33 -9.96
CA ASN A 57 28.78 -1.35 -9.31
C ASN A 57 29.64 -0.48 -10.26
N GLU A 58 29.44 -0.54 -11.58
CA GLU A 58 30.09 0.38 -12.52
C GLU A 58 29.13 1.51 -12.90
N LYS A 59 29.61 2.76 -12.85
CA LYS A 59 28.85 3.95 -13.27
C LYS A 59 28.55 3.86 -14.77
N ILE A 60 27.36 3.37 -15.12
CA ILE A 60 26.90 3.31 -16.51
C ILE A 60 26.55 4.71 -17.03
N PRO A 61 26.63 4.98 -18.35
CA PRO A 61 26.24 6.28 -18.90
C PRO A 61 24.74 6.59 -18.69
N ALA A 62 24.38 7.86 -18.46
CA ALA A 62 23.00 8.26 -18.20
C ALA A 62 21.99 7.77 -19.25
N GLN A 63 22.35 7.82 -20.54
CA GLN A 63 21.52 7.31 -21.63
C GLN A 63 21.16 5.83 -21.44
N ARG A 64 22.15 5.01 -21.08
CA ARG A 64 21.95 3.57 -20.87
C ARG A 64 21.17 3.30 -19.58
N ALA A 65 21.42 4.09 -18.53
CA ALA A 65 20.64 4.03 -17.30
C ALA A 65 19.16 4.31 -17.56
N TYR A 66 18.87 5.37 -18.32
CA TYR A 66 17.52 5.73 -18.74
C TYR A 66 16.84 4.62 -19.55
N GLU A 67 17.53 4.04 -20.54
CA GLU A 67 16.96 2.99 -21.39
C GLU A 67 16.60 1.72 -20.61
N ILE A 68 17.48 1.28 -19.72
CA ILE A 68 17.21 0.11 -18.86
C ILE A 68 16.06 0.44 -17.89
N GLY A 69 16.10 1.63 -17.29
CA GLY A 69 15.05 2.13 -16.42
C GLY A 69 13.67 2.17 -17.08
N ALA A 70 13.58 2.73 -18.29
CA ALA A 70 12.33 2.82 -19.03
C ALA A 70 11.75 1.43 -19.38
N GLU A 71 12.60 0.48 -19.74
CA GLU A 71 12.18 -0.91 -19.96
C GLU A 71 11.69 -1.56 -18.65
N TYR A 72 12.29 -1.20 -17.51
CA TYR A 72 11.84 -1.68 -16.21
C TYR A 72 10.49 -1.09 -15.81
N VAL A 73 10.27 0.22 -15.96
CA VAL A 73 8.97 0.86 -15.73
C VAL A 73 7.90 0.13 -16.52
N LYS A 74 8.14 -0.13 -17.80
CA LYS A 74 7.20 -0.89 -18.66
C LYS A 74 6.90 -2.27 -18.08
N LYS A 75 7.92 -3.05 -17.71
CA LYS A 75 7.74 -4.38 -17.10
C LYS A 75 7.03 -4.32 -15.75
N LYS A 76 7.28 -3.30 -14.95
CA LYS A 76 6.61 -3.07 -13.66
C LYS A 76 5.13 -2.74 -13.90
N THR A 77 4.81 -1.96 -14.94
CA THR A 77 3.41 -1.70 -15.36
C THR A 77 2.70 -2.98 -15.78
N GLU A 78 3.33 -3.81 -16.61
CA GLU A 78 2.78 -5.11 -17.01
C GLU A 78 2.54 -6.02 -15.79
N LYS A 79 3.50 -6.09 -14.87
CA LYS A 79 3.37 -6.85 -13.61
C LYS A 79 2.25 -6.32 -12.70
N ALA A 80 2.11 -4.99 -12.60
CA ALA A 80 1.04 -4.37 -11.81
C ALA A 80 -0.33 -4.70 -12.37
N LEU A 81 -0.48 -4.65 -13.70
CA LEU A 81 -1.72 -5.01 -14.39
C LEU A 81 -2.03 -6.51 -14.22
N ASP A 82 -1.03 -7.37 -14.34
CA ASP A 82 -1.18 -8.80 -14.08
C ASP A 82 -1.61 -9.08 -12.64
N LEU A 83 -1.00 -8.39 -11.66
CA LEU A 83 -1.37 -8.52 -10.25
C LEU A 83 -2.81 -8.05 -10.01
N TYR A 84 -3.20 -6.92 -10.59
CA TYR A 84 -4.57 -6.41 -10.54
C TYR A 84 -5.58 -7.44 -11.08
N ASN A 85 -5.31 -7.99 -12.27
CA ASN A 85 -6.18 -8.97 -12.91
C ASN A 85 -6.28 -10.30 -12.15
N ARG A 86 -5.28 -10.64 -11.32
CA ARG A 86 -5.33 -11.81 -10.43
C ARG A 86 -6.17 -11.57 -9.18
N ILE A 87 -6.14 -10.35 -8.63
CA ILE A 87 -6.87 -9.99 -7.41
C ILE A 87 -8.36 -9.77 -7.74
N LEU A 88 -8.66 -9.09 -8.85
CA LEU A 88 -10.00 -8.63 -9.21
C LEU A 88 -11.10 -9.72 -9.17
N PRO A 89 -10.89 -10.96 -9.65
CA PRO A 89 -11.94 -11.98 -9.67
C PRO A 89 -12.41 -12.42 -8.28
N GLU A 90 -11.53 -12.34 -7.29
CA GLU A 90 -11.82 -12.72 -5.91
C GLU A 90 -11.92 -11.51 -4.98
N PHE A 91 -11.98 -10.30 -5.54
CA PHE A 91 -12.02 -9.06 -4.80
C PHE A 91 -13.41 -8.87 -4.16
N CYS A 92 -13.43 -8.56 -2.87
CA CYS A 92 -14.61 -8.16 -2.16
C CYS A 92 -14.40 -6.75 -1.57
N HIS A 93 -15.31 -5.84 -1.89
CA HIS A 93 -15.31 -4.48 -1.35
C HIS A 93 -16.08 -4.40 -0.03
N TYR A 94 -16.71 -5.50 0.40
CA TYR A 94 -17.48 -5.61 1.63
C TYR A 94 -18.53 -4.53 1.79
N GLU A 95 -19.13 -3.98 0.73
CA GLU A 95 -20.03 -2.80 0.71
C GLU A 95 -19.39 -1.43 1.03
N ASN A 96 -18.06 -1.33 1.19
CA ASN A 96 -17.37 -0.04 1.28
C ASN A 96 -17.18 0.58 -0.12
N LYS A 97 -17.80 1.75 -0.34
CA LYS A 97 -17.79 2.44 -1.63
C LYS A 97 -16.44 3.04 -1.98
N CYS A 98 -15.69 3.55 -0.99
CA CYS A 98 -14.38 4.14 -1.22
C CYS A 98 -13.40 3.10 -1.80
N LEU A 99 -13.37 1.91 -1.21
CA LEU A 99 -12.58 0.78 -1.66
C LEU A 99 -13.02 0.30 -3.05
N HIS A 100 -14.33 0.17 -3.28
CA HIS A 100 -14.88 -0.21 -4.59
C HIS A 100 -14.48 0.81 -5.66
N ASP A 101 -14.72 2.09 -5.44
CA ASP A 101 -14.49 3.13 -6.45
C ASP A 101 -13.00 3.29 -6.73
N THR A 102 -12.14 3.23 -5.71
CA THR A 102 -10.69 3.29 -5.89
C THR A 102 -10.19 2.08 -6.69
N PHE A 103 -10.54 0.86 -6.29
CA PHE A 103 -9.95 -0.36 -6.87
C PHE A 103 -10.63 -0.83 -8.16
N VAL A 104 -11.95 -0.72 -8.27
CA VAL A 104 -12.72 -1.22 -9.43
C VAL A 104 -12.85 -0.17 -10.52
N LYS A 105 -12.85 1.14 -10.18
CA LYS A 105 -12.97 2.22 -11.18
C LYS A 105 -11.66 2.97 -11.38
N GLY A 106 -10.99 3.38 -10.29
CA GLY A 106 -9.77 4.19 -10.34
C GLY A 106 -8.60 3.46 -11.00
N ILE A 107 -8.26 2.25 -10.53
CA ILE A 107 -7.11 1.50 -11.04
C ILE A 107 -7.20 1.19 -12.56
N PRO A 108 -8.35 0.76 -13.13
CA PRO A 108 -8.46 0.60 -14.57
C PRO A 108 -8.26 1.90 -15.37
N GLU A 109 -8.76 3.03 -14.88
CA GLU A 109 -8.55 4.33 -15.54
C GLU A 109 -7.08 4.74 -15.50
N PHE A 110 -6.33 4.41 -14.43
CA PHE A 110 -4.88 4.54 -14.42
C PHE A 110 -4.24 3.80 -15.60
N PHE A 111 -4.45 2.49 -15.71
CA PHE A 111 -3.80 1.70 -16.77
C PHE A 111 -4.19 2.12 -18.19
N LYS A 112 -5.37 2.73 -18.36
CA LYS A 112 -5.85 3.23 -19.65
C LYS A 112 -5.17 4.52 -20.09
N TRP A 113 -4.87 5.42 -19.17
CA TRP A 113 -4.35 6.75 -19.48
C TRP A 113 -2.88 6.95 -19.12
N TYR A 114 -2.27 6.00 -18.42
CA TYR A 114 -0.89 6.10 -17.96
C TYR A 114 0.12 6.15 -19.12
N ASP A 115 0.84 7.26 -19.24
CA ASP A 115 1.89 7.46 -20.25
C ASP A 115 3.25 7.00 -19.72
N ILE A 116 3.52 5.72 -19.95
CA ILE A 116 4.78 5.06 -19.58
C ILE A 116 6.01 5.75 -20.20
N ARG A 117 5.86 6.47 -21.32
CA ARG A 117 6.99 6.93 -22.13
C ARG A 117 7.36 8.37 -21.86
N PHE A 118 6.37 9.25 -21.75
CA PHE A 118 6.58 10.69 -21.64
C PHE A 118 6.19 11.27 -20.28
N GLU A 119 5.50 10.48 -19.44
CA GLU A 119 5.11 10.90 -18.10
C GLU A 119 5.02 9.76 -17.07
N PRO A 120 6.02 8.86 -16.99
CA PRO A 120 5.98 7.68 -16.13
C PRO A 120 5.89 8.02 -14.63
N GLN A 121 6.32 9.21 -14.22
CA GLN A 121 6.24 9.66 -12.83
C GLN A 121 4.83 10.03 -12.38
N ASN A 122 3.87 10.20 -13.30
CA ASN A 122 2.55 10.72 -12.96
C ASN A 122 1.59 9.58 -12.55
N THR A 123 1.05 9.67 -11.33
CA THR A 123 0.07 8.71 -10.81
C THR A 123 -1.32 8.87 -11.42
N ILE A 124 -1.67 10.01 -12.04
CA ILE A 124 -2.93 10.36 -12.76
C ILE A 124 -4.28 10.08 -12.07
N VAL A 125 -4.35 9.25 -11.03
CA VAL A 125 -5.56 8.89 -10.28
C VAL A 125 -5.39 9.21 -8.79
N SER A 126 -6.50 9.56 -8.15
CA SER A 126 -6.55 9.65 -6.70
C SER A 126 -6.74 8.25 -6.11
N LEU A 127 -6.00 7.96 -5.05
CA LEU A 127 -6.14 6.74 -4.26
C LEU A 127 -6.86 7.12 -2.96
N ASP A 128 -8.19 7.24 -3.04
CA ASP A 128 -9.00 7.77 -1.94
C ASP A 128 -9.12 6.80 -0.76
N TYR A 129 -8.97 5.49 -1.03
CA TYR A 129 -8.91 4.47 0.01
C TYR A 129 -7.52 4.45 0.67
N PRO A 130 -7.41 4.65 2.00
CA PRO A 130 -6.14 4.66 2.69
C PRO A 130 -5.59 3.26 2.90
N LEU A 131 -4.27 3.14 3.01
CA LEU A 131 -3.57 1.90 3.36
C LEU A 131 -2.97 2.01 4.76
N MET A 132 -2.75 0.85 5.40
CA MET A 132 -1.97 0.79 6.64
C MET A 132 -0.47 1.07 6.40
N LYS A 133 0.01 0.83 5.17
CA LYS A 133 1.37 1.15 4.74
C LYS A 133 1.42 2.56 4.17
N ASP A 134 2.39 3.36 4.61
CA ASP A 134 2.68 4.64 3.96
C ASP A 134 3.32 4.42 2.58
N ILE A 135 2.67 4.96 1.56
CA ILE A 135 3.12 4.92 0.16
C ILE A 135 3.30 6.34 -0.41
N SER A 136 3.42 7.34 0.45
CA SER A 136 3.55 8.75 0.05
C SER A 136 4.86 9.07 -0.69
N GLU A 137 5.91 8.29 -0.44
CA GLU A 137 7.22 8.40 -1.10
C GLU A 137 7.21 7.93 -2.56
N TYR A 138 6.26 7.05 -2.92
CA TYR A 138 6.19 6.48 -4.26
C TYR A 138 5.40 7.40 -5.21
N THR A 139 5.74 7.32 -6.50
CA THR A 139 5.04 8.04 -7.58
C THR A 139 4.83 7.11 -8.77
N GLY A 140 4.06 7.56 -9.77
CA GLY A 140 3.89 6.81 -11.03
C GLY A 140 3.40 5.38 -10.82
N ILE A 141 4.04 4.44 -11.52
CA ILE A 141 3.70 3.02 -11.44
C ILE A 141 4.07 2.39 -10.10
N ASP A 142 5.09 2.91 -9.39
CA ASP A 142 5.53 2.35 -8.11
C ASP A 142 4.43 2.48 -7.07
N LYS A 143 3.82 3.67 -7.02
CA LYS A 143 2.71 3.94 -6.11
C LYS A 143 1.53 3.01 -6.38
N ILE A 144 1.20 2.82 -7.66
CA ILE A 144 0.10 1.95 -8.07
C ILE A 144 0.41 0.47 -7.80
N PHE A 145 1.63 0.03 -8.07
CA PHE A 145 2.07 -1.33 -7.81
C PHE A 145 2.01 -1.65 -6.30
N GLU A 146 2.57 -0.78 -5.47
CA GLU A 146 2.52 -0.92 -4.00
C GLU A 146 1.08 -0.87 -3.50
N PHE A 147 0.24 0.01 -4.05
CA PHE A 147 -1.17 0.06 -3.69
C PHE A 147 -1.90 -1.25 -4.00
N ILE A 148 -1.79 -1.76 -5.23
CA ILE A 148 -2.42 -3.02 -5.64
C ILE A 148 -1.90 -4.18 -4.78
N LYS A 149 -0.59 -4.22 -4.50
CA LYS A 149 0.02 -5.23 -3.63
C LYS A 149 -0.56 -5.18 -2.22
N SER A 150 -0.65 -4.00 -1.61
CA SER A 150 -1.25 -3.81 -0.29
C SER A 150 -2.71 -4.23 -0.25
N ILE A 151 -3.54 -3.84 -1.24
CA ILE A 151 -4.92 -4.32 -1.33
C ILE A 151 -4.97 -5.85 -1.47
N GLY A 152 -4.06 -6.46 -2.24
CA GLY A 152 -3.97 -7.92 -2.34
C GLY A 152 -3.72 -8.59 -0.99
N LEU A 153 -2.85 -8.02 -0.16
CA LEU A 153 -2.58 -8.52 1.20
C LEU A 153 -3.76 -8.29 2.14
N GLU A 154 -4.44 -7.14 2.07
CA GLU A 154 -5.67 -6.87 2.81
C GLU A 154 -6.78 -7.86 2.46
N GLN A 155 -7.02 -8.09 1.17
CA GLN A 155 -8.00 -9.06 0.68
C GLN A 155 -7.64 -10.48 1.13
N LYS A 156 -6.35 -10.84 1.12
CA LYS A 156 -5.90 -12.13 1.65
C LYS A 156 -6.24 -12.27 3.14
N PHE A 157 -5.99 -11.24 3.94
CA PHE A 157 -6.35 -11.23 5.36
C PHE A 157 -7.87 -11.34 5.59
N LEU A 158 -8.64 -10.50 4.91
CA LEU A 158 -10.09 -10.43 5.11
C LEU A 158 -10.81 -11.70 4.65
N LYS A 159 -10.29 -12.39 3.62
CA LYS A 159 -10.86 -13.65 3.10
C LYS A 159 -10.85 -14.81 4.08
N LEU A 160 -10.04 -14.76 5.15
CA LEU A 160 -10.10 -15.77 6.20
C LEU A 160 -11.46 -15.77 6.90
N PHE A 161 -12.14 -14.63 6.92
CA PHE A 161 -13.44 -14.45 7.57
C PHE A 161 -14.58 -14.49 6.55
N PRO A 162 -15.75 -15.05 6.93
CA PRO A 162 -16.95 -14.92 6.11
C PRO A 162 -17.29 -13.45 5.86
N GLU A 163 -17.78 -13.12 4.67
CA GLU A 163 -18.13 -11.74 4.30
C GLU A 163 -19.09 -11.08 5.30
N GLY A 164 -20.11 -11.81 5.75
CA GLY A 164 -21.05 -11.33 6.77
C GLY A 164 -20.40 -11.05 8.14
N TYR A 165 -19.30 -11.72 8.48
CA TYR A 165 -18.54 -11.41 9.69
C TYR A 165 -17.84 -10.06 9.55
N VAL A 166 -17.14 -9.85 8.42
CA VAL A 166 -16.43 -8.59 8.13
C VAL A 166 -17.41 -7.42 8.13
N ILE A 167 -18.53 -7.55 7.41
CA ILE A 167 -19.57 -6.52 7.37
C ILE A 167 -20.12 -6.22 8.76
N ASN A 168 -20.32 -7.23 9.61
CA ASN A 168 -20.83 -7.03 10.96
C ASN A 168 -19.84 -6.24 11.82
N VAL A 169 -18.54 -6.58 11.78
CA VAL A 169 -17.48 -5.84 12.48
C VAL A 169 -17.45 -4.38 12.03
N LEU A 170 -17.43 -4.13 10.71
CA LEU A 170 -17.42 -2.77 10.15
C LEU A 170 -18.66 -1.96 10.55
N SER A 171 -19.84 -2.60 10.54
CA SER A 171 -21.10 -1.93 10.88
C SER A 171 -21.23 -1.53 12.34
N LYS A 172 -20.54 -2.25 13.24
CA LYS A 172 -20.52 -1.96 14.67
C LYS A 172 -19.52 -0.85 15.00
N ASP A 173 -18.35 -0.87 14.36
CA ASP A 173 -17.32 0.16 14.52
C ASP A 173 -17.81 1.54 14.06
N ASN A 174 -18.42 1.61 12.87
CA ASN A 174 -18.87 2.86 12.29
C ASN A 174 -20.23 2.70 11.61
N GLY A 175 -21.27 3.38 12.09
CA GLY A 175 -22.62 3.31 11.51
C GLY A 175 -22.71 3.78 10.04
N ASN A 176 -21.72 4.53 9.54
CA ASN A 176 -21.61 4.98 8.16
C ASN A 176 -20.43 4.36 7.40
N TRP A 177 -19.96 3.18 7.83
CA TRP A 177 -18.81 2.48 7.29
C TRP A 177 -18.85 2.27 5.75
N LYS A 178 -20.03 2.19 5.13
CA LYS A 178 -20.19 2.05 3.67
C LYS A 178 -19.66 3.25 2.89
N GLU A 179 -19.78 4.44 3.46
CA GLU A 179 -19.28 5.70 2.89
C GLU A 179 -17.94 6.11 3.52
N SER A 180 -17.43 5.33 4.48
CA SER A 180 -16.22 5.71 5.19
C SER A 180 -15.00 5.65 4.27
N MET A 181 -14.09 6.59 4.48
CA MET A 181 -12.74 6.61 3.92
C MET A 181 -11.74 5.90 4.84
N ASP A 182 -12.20 5.11 5.82
CA ASP A 182 -11.31 4.33 6.70
C ASP A 182 -10.80 3.07 5.99
N ASN A 183 -9.64 2.59 6.42
CA ASN A 183 -9.12 1.30 5.97
C ASN A 183 -9.90 0.17 6.66
N ILE A 184 -10.68 -0.59 5.88
CA ILE A 184 -11.54 -1.65 6.42
C ILE A 184 -10.72 -2.83 6.96
N CYS A 185 -9.53 -3.08 6.41
CA CYS A 185 -8.64 -4.13 6.90
C CYS A 185 -8.10 -3.79 8.29
N GLU A 186 -7.74 -2.53 8.54
CA GLU A 186 -7.27 -2.07 9.85
C GLU A 186 -8.35 -2.26 10.92
N THR A 187 -9.60 -1.88 10.64
CA THR A 187 -10.72 -2.06 11.58
C THR A 187 -10.90 -3.53 11.96
N VAL A 188 -10.96 -4.43 10.98
CA VAL A 188 -11.08 -5.87 11.25
C VAL A 188 -9.84 -6.40 11.98
N PHE A 189 -8.65 -5.92 11.62
CA PHE A 189 -7.41 -6.35 12.25
C PHE A 189 -7.34 -5.97 13.74
N ILE A 190 -7.78 -4.76 14.10
CA ILE A 190 -7.90 -4.32 15.50
C ILE A 190 -8.83 -5.24 16.29
N HIS A 191 -9.99 -5.57 15.71
CA HIS A 191 -10.97 -6.47 16.33
C HIS A 191 -10.39 -7.88 16.55
N VAL A 192 -9.66 -8.42 15.57
CA VAL A 192 -8.95 -9.72 15.66
C VAL A 192 -7.87 -9.68 16.74
N ILE A 193 -7.09 -8.60 16.83
CA ILE A 193 -6.09 -8.40 17.88
C ILE A 193 -6.75 -8.43 19.26
N GLY A 194 -7.88 -7.74 19.46
CA GLY A 194 -8.61 -7.76 20.74
C GLY A 194 -8.97 -9.17 21.18
N HIS A 195 -9.50 -9.98 20.25
CA HIS A 195 -9.83 -11.39 20.52
C HIS A 195 -8.61 -12.24 20.84
N ILE A 196 -7.50 -12.03 20.13
CA ILE A 196 -6.24 -12.75 20.38
C ILE A 196 -5.70 -12.46 21.79
N ILE A 197 -5.74 -11.19 22.23
CA ILE A 197 -5.29 -10.79 23.57
C ILE A 197 -6.16 -11.42 24.66
N LEU A 198 -7.46 -11.50 24.42
CA LEU A 198 -8.43 -12.12 25.34
C LEU A 198 -8.43 -13.66 25.29
N GLY A 199 -7.69 -14.26 24.36
CA GLY A 199 -7.72 -15.71 24.12
C GLY A 199 -9.11 -16.20 23.68
N LYS A 200 -9.92 -15.33 23.07
CA LYS A 200 -11.27 -15.66 22.60
C LYS A 200 -11.25 -16.19 21.18
N SER A 201 -12.27 -17.01 20.86
CA SER A 201 -12.49 -17.48 19.50
C SER A 201 -12.85 -16.30 18.59
N LEU A 202 -12.24 -16.26 17.40
CA LEU A 202 -12.57 -15.28 16.35
C LEU A 202 -13.98 -15.46 15.77
N THR A 203 -14.67 -16.56 16.12
CA THR A 203 -16.08 -16.76 15.78
C THR A 203 -17.02 -15.99 16.69
N VAL A 204 -16.54 -15.55 17.86
CA VAL A 204 -17.27 -14.64 18.74
C VAL A 204 -17.10 -13.24 18.18
N ILE A 205 -18.20 -12.51 18.04
CA ILE A 205 -18.20 -11.14 17.50
C ILE A 205 -18.28 -10.14 18.65
N GLU A 206 -18.86 -10.55 19.77
CA GLU A 206 -19.17 -9.66 20.88
C GLU A 206 -18.24 -9.93 22.06
N LEU A 207 -17.50 -8.90 22.42
CA LEU A 207 -16.83 -8.82 23.70
C LEU A 207 -17.83 -8.27 24.74
N GLU A 208 -17.83 -8.88 25.91
CA GLU A 208 -18.63 -8.50 27.06
C GLU A 208 -17.95 -7.37 27.84
N GLU A 209 -18.68 -6.64 28.70
CA GLU A 209 -18.08 -5.57 29.52
C GLU A 209 -16.91 -6.04 30.39
N ASP A 210 -16.95 -7.29 30.84
CA ASP A 210 -15.87 -7.92 31.60
C ASP A 210 -14.59 -8.11 30.76
N ASP A 211 -14.72 -8.32 29.45
CA ASP A 211 -13.58 -8.44 28.54
C ASP A 211 -12.86 -7.10 28.37
N TYR A 212 -13.62 -6.03 28.13
CA TYR A 212 -13.06 -4.68 28.04
C TYR A 212 -12.38 -4.28 29.35
N SER A 213 -12.99 -4.63 30.48
CA SER A 213 -12.42 -4.39 31.81
C SER A 213 -11.12 -5.17 32.04
N TYR A 214 -11.03 -6.41 31.54
CA TYR A 214 -9.82 -7.20 31.60
C TYR A 214 -8.72 -6.63 30.70
N MET A 215 -9.03 -6.36 29.42
CA MET A 215 -8.11 -5.75 28.47
C MET A 215 -7.57 -4.41 28.97
N GLN A 216 -8.44 -3.59 29.57
CA GLN A 216 -8.04 -2.32 30.16
C GLN A 216 -6.98 -2.51 31.24
N LYS A 217 -7.20 -3.45 32.18
CA LYS A 217 -6.21 -3.74 33.24
C LYS A 217 -4.89 -4.24 32.67
N VAL A 218 -4.93 -5.08 31.64
CA VAL A 218 -3.72 -5.57 30.95
C VAL A 218 -2.97 -4.40 30.31
N PHE A 219 -3.67 -3.51 29.62
CA PHE A 219 -3.06 -2.36 28.93
C PHE A 219 -2.57 -1.25 29.87
N GLU A 220 -3.18 -1.09 31.05
CA GLU A 220 -2.70 -0.16 32.07
C GLU A 220 -1.39 -0.62 32.72
N GLN A 221 -1.20 -1.93 32.84
CA GLN A 221 -0.05 -2.55 33.51
C GLN A 221 1.14 -2.83 32.59
N THR A 222 0.96 -2.69 31.27
CA THR A 222 1.95 -3.04 30.26
C THR A 222 2.49 -1.79 29.57
N THR A 223 3.79 -1.75 29.28
CA THR A 223 4.39 -0.65 28.52
C THR A 223 4.08 -0.76 27.03
N LEU A 224 4.17 0.35 26.28
CA LEU A 224 3.96 0.35 24.83
C LEU A 224 4.89 -0.65 24.10
N GLU A 225 6.15 -0.75 24.51
CA GLU A 225 7.12 -1.66 23.89
C GLU A 225 6.82 -3.13 24.18
N GLU A 226 6.38 -3.45 25.40
CA GLU A 226 5.92 -4.79 25.75
C GLU A 226 4.66 -5.18 24.98
N MET A 227 3.70 -4.26 24.84
CA MET A 227 2.49 -4.47 24.04
C MET A 227 2.83 -4.74 22.57
N LYS A 228 3.70 -3.92 21.97
CA LYS A 228 4.17 -4.13 20.58
C LYS A 228 4.79 -5.52 20.43
N LYS A 229 5.66 -5.93 21.35
CA LYS A 229 6.32 -7.24 21.30
C LYS A 229 5.33 -8.40 21.45
N GLN A 230 4.37 -8.27 22.37
CA GLN A 230 3.33 -9.28 22.58
C GLN A 230 2.44 -9.42 21.35
N LEU A 231 2.00 -8.31 20.76
CA LEU A 231 1.19 -8.33 19.53
C LEU A 231 1.97 -8.85 18.33
N ALA A 232 3.23 -8.48 18.17
CA ALA A 232 4.07 -9.00 17.09
C ALA A 232 4.24 -10.53 17.21
N THR A 233 4.45 -11.03 18.42
CA THR A 233 4.54 -12.48 18.67
C THR A 233 3.21 -13.19 18.38
N ALA A 234 2.10 -12.60 18.81
CA ALA A 234 0.78 -13.18 18.58
C ALA A 234 0.39 -13.17 17.10
N LEU A 235 0.75 -12.10 16.38
CA LEU A 235 0.58 -12.00 14.93
C LEU A 235 1.41 -13.04 14.19
N ASP A 236 2.68 -13.24 14.57
CA ASP A 236 3.54 -14.27 13.98
C ASP A 236 2.93 -15.68 14.13
N VAL A 237 2.42 -16.00 15.31
CA VAL A 237 1.69 -17.26 15.56
C VAL A 237 0.41 -17.34 14.72
N PHE A 238 -0.36 -16.25 14.63
CA PHE A 238 -1.58 -16.19 13.83
C PHE A 238 -1.30 -16.42 12.33
N VAL A 239 -0.29 -15.76 11.77
CA VAL A 239 0.09 -15.92 10.36
C VAL A 239 0.60 -17.33 10.08
N LYS A 240 1.36 -17.93 10.99
CA LYS A 240 1.79 -19.33 10.88
C LYS A 240 0.64 -20.32 10.86
N ASN A 241 -0.38 -20.09 11.68
CA ASN A 241 -1.51 -21.00 11.83
C ASN A 241 -2.51 -20.91 10.67
N TYR A 242 -2.75 -19.70 10.12
CA TYR A 242 -3.84 -19.46 9.17
C TYR A 242 -3.40 -19.09 7.75
N TYR A 243 -2.13 -18.73 7.55
CA TYR A 243 -1.63 -18.22 6.26
C TYR A 243 -0.32 -18.88 5.82
N GLU A 244 -0.05 -20.11 6.26
CA GLU A 244 1.12 -20.89 5.84
C GLU A 244 2.45 -20.14 6.04
N ASN A 245 2.53 -19.30 7.07
CA ASN A 245 3.71 -18.48 7.36
C ASN A 245 4.08 -17.49 6.21
N ASP A 246 3.06 -16.89 5.57
CA ASP A 246 3.26 -15.84 4.58
C ASP A 246 3.98 -14.61 5.17
N GLY A 247 5.26 -14.46 4.81
CA GLY A 247 6.10 -13.37 5.27
C GLY A 247 5.71 -12.00 4.74
N GLU A 248 5.11 -11.89 3.55
CA GLU A 248 4.67 -10.60 3.02
C GLU A 248 3.46 -10.08 3.81
N LEU A 249 2.51 -10.97 4.09
CA LEU A 249 1.35 -10.64 4.91
C LEU A 249 1.76 -10.27 6.34
N LEU A 250 2.67 -11.05 6.94
CA LEU A 250 3.21 -10.74 8.27
C LEU A 250 3.85 -9.36 8.31
N ASN A 251 4.67 -9.02 7.31
CA ASN A 251 5.34 -7.72 7.24
C ASN A 251 4.34 -6.56 7.10
N TYR A 252 3.31 -6.73 6.26
CA TYR A 252 2.27 -5.72 6.06
C TYR A 252 1.47 -5.45 7.35
N LEU A 253 0.96 -6.50 8.00
CA LEU A 253 0.20 -6.37 9.24
C LEU A 253 1.08 -5.88 10.41
N SER A 254 2.35 -6.27 10.44
CA SER A 254 3.31 -5.79 11.46
C SER A 254 3.56 -4.29 11.37
N GLY A 255 3.52 -3.72 10.15
CA GLY A 255 3.63 -2.27 9.93
C GLY A 255 2.55 -1.47 10.68
N ALA A 256 1.36 -2.04 10.86
CA ALA A 256 0.24 -1.40 11.56
C ALA A 256 0.30 -1.54 13.08
N ILE A 257 1.08 -2.48 13.63
CA ILE A 257 1.10 -2.74 15.09
C ILE A 257 1.47 -1.48 15.87
N GLY A 258 2.43 -0.70 15.38
CA GLY A 258 2.91 0.52 16.05
C GLY A 258 1.79 1.53 16.30
N SER A 259 1.01 1.87 15.28
CA SER A 259 -0.10 2.81 15.38
C SER A 259 -1.27 2.23 16.20
N ILE A 260 -1.58 0.95 15.99
CA ILE A 260 -2.65 0.24 16.71
C ILE A 260 -2.39 0.23 18.21
N VAL A 261 -1.17 -0.12 18.64
CA VAL A 261 -0.82 -0.15 20.07
C VAL A 261 -1.00 1.22 20.72
N VAL A 262 -0.62 2.30 20.04
CA VAL A 262 -0.82 3.67 20.53
C VAL A 262 -2.31 3.99 20.69
N ARG A 263 -3.12 3.65 19.68
CA ARG A 263 -4.59 3.84 19.72
C ARG A 263 -5.22 3.04 20.87
N LEU A 264 -4.86 1.77 21.02
CA LEU A 264 -5.37 0.89 22.07
C LEU A 264 -4.97 1.36 23.47
N LYS A 265 -3.70 1.77 23.67
CA LYS A 265 -3.24 2.30 24.95
C LYS A 265 -3.99 3.57 25.32
N ASN A 266 -4.13 4.50 24.37
CA ASN A 266 -4.88 5.73 24.58
C ASN A 266 -6.34 5.46 24.92
N ALA A 267 -6.99 4.49 24.26
CA ALA A 267 -8.37 4.12 24.57
C ALA A 267 -8.52 3.45 25.93
N ALA A 268 -7.55 2.63 26.34
CA ALA A 268 -7.52 2.04 27.67
C ALA A 268 -7.41 3.12 28.75
N ASP A 269 -6.46 4.04 28.60
CA ASP A 269 -6.21 5.12 29.56
C ASP A 269 -7.43 6.06 29.69
N ASN A 270 -8.25 6.17 28.63
CA ASN A 270 -9.46 7.00 28.61
C ASN A 270 -10.77 6.20 28.82
N LYS A 271 -10.73 4.89 29.10
CA LYS A 271 -11.92 4.03 29.31
C LYS A 271 -12.89 4.00 28.13
N VAL A 272 -12.37 4.04 26.90
CA VAL A 272 -13.15 4.04 25.65
C VAL A 272 -12.77 2.89 24.70
N LEU A 273 -12.26 1.78 25.24
CA LEU A 273 -11.87 0.60 24.44
C LEU A 273 -13.02 0.04 23.61
N ALA A 274 -14.25 0.07 24.12
CA ALA A 274 -15.45 -0.38 23.40
C ALA A 274 -15.81 0.49 22.18
N ASN A 275 -15.15 1.64 22.00
CA ASN A 275 -15.31 2.48 20.81
C ASN A 275 -14.23 2.20 19.74
N ILE A 276 -13.33 1.23 19.98
CA ILE A 276 -12.22 0.88 19.08
C ILE A 276 -12.22 -0.62 18.72
N ILE A 277 -12.74 -1.50 19.59
CA ILE A 277 -12.77 -2.95 19.42
C ILE A 277 -14.22 -3.45 19.39
#